data_AF-A0A366HYM7-F1
#
_entry.id   AF-A0A366HYM7-F1
#
_cell.length_a   1.000
_cell.length_b   1.000
_cell.length_c   1.000
_cell.angle_alpha   90.00
_cell.angle_beta   90.00
_cell.angle_gamma   90.00
#
_symmetry.space_group_name_H-M   'P 1'
#
loop_
_entity.id
_entity.type
_entity.pdbx_description
1 polymer ?
#
loop_
_entity_poly.entity_id
_entity_poly.type
_entity_poly.pdbx_seq_one_letter_code
_entity_poly.pdbx_strand_id
1 'polypeptide(L)' 'MGHVIAVAGKGGVGKTTLCGLLIQYLCESGKKPILAVDADANSNLNEVLGVEAEVTLGEVREEIERAGWISFQ' A
#
# COMPACT_ATOMS: atom_id res chain seq x y z
N MET A 1 -1.05 17.36 10.77
CA MET A 1 -0.48 16.10 11.33
C MET A 1 -1.33 14.96 10.77
N GLY A 2 -0.73 13.97 10.11
CA GLY A 2 -1.49 12.86 9.53
C GLY A 2 -1.91 11.85 10.58
N HIS A 3 -2.92 11.04 10.28
CA HIS A 3 -3.26 9.86 11.07
C HIS A 3 -2.59 8.63 10.44
N VAL A 4 -1.94 7.81 11.25
CA VAL A 4 -1.36 6.53 10.83
C VAL A 4 -2.21 5.42 11.43
N ILE A 5 -2.75 4.55 10.57
CA ILE A 5 -3.60 3.43 10.96
C ILE A 5 -2.90 2.16 10.47
N ALA A 6 -2.58 1.26 11.41
CA ALA A 6 -2.02 -0.06 11.10
C ALA A 6 -3.07 -1.14 11.41
N VAL A 7 -3.32 -2.02 10.45
CA VAL A 7 -4.30 -3.11 10.58
C VAL A 7 -3.55 -4.45 10.59
N ALA A 8 -3.65 -5.18 11.70
CA ALA A 8 -2.98 -6.47 11.90
C ALA A 8 -3.95 -7.54 12.42
N GLY A 9 -3.58 -8.81 12.25
CA GLY A 9 -4.42 -9.96 12.61
C GLY A 9 -4.08 -11.22 11.81
N LYS A 10 -4.66 -12.36 12.21
CA LYS A 10 -4.41 -13.68 11.59
C LYS A 10 -4.67 -13.68 10.07
N GLY A 11 -4.04 -14.60 9.34
CA GLY A 11 -4.34 -14.81 7.91
C GLY A 11 -5.82 -15.13 7.68
N GLY A 12 -6.43 -14.55 6.65
CA GLY A 12 -7.81 -14.82 6.26
C GLY A 12 -8.92 -14.12 7.06
N VAL A 13 -8.61 -13.26 8.04
CA VAL A 13 -9.65 -12.55 8.84
C VAL A 13 -10.28 -11.33 8.14
N GLY A 14 -9.97 -11.09 6.87
CA GLY A 14 -10.55 -10.00 6.08
C GLY A 14 -9.87 -8.63 6.23
N LYS A 15 -8.61 -8.57 6.66
CA LYS A 15 -7.86 -7.31 6.85
C LYS A 15 -7.82 -6.44 5.59
N THR A 16 -7.49 -7.03 4.45
CA THR A 16 -7.41 -6.33 3.16
C THR A 16 -8.76 -5.77 2.74
N THR A 17 -9.83 -6.55 2.91
CA THR A 17 -11.21 -6.11 2.66
C THR A 17 -11.59 -4.93 3.56
N LEU A 18 -11.27 -4.99 4.85
CA LEU A 18 -11.51 -3.89 5.78
C LEU A 18 -10.72 -2.63 5.38
N CYS A 19 -9.46 -2.78 4.98
CA CYS A 19 -8.64 -1.66 4.52
C CYS A 19 -9.23 -1.00 3.27
N GLY A 20 -9.68 -1.79 2.29
CA GLY A 20 -10.36 -1.29 1.10
C GLY A 20 -11.60 -0.46 1.42
N LEU A 21 -12.51 -1.02 2.23
CA LEU A 21 -13.73 -0.32 2.66
C LEU A 21 -13.42 0.96 3.46
N LEU A 22 -12.41 0.92 4.34
CA LEU A 22 -11.99 2.08 5.12
C LEU A 22 -11.44 3.19 4.21
N ILE A 23 -10.58 2.85 3.26
CA ILE A 23 -10.00 3.80 2.31
C ILE A 23 -11.10 4.42 1.45
N GLN A 24 -12.03 3.60 0.94
CA GLN A 24 -13.18 4.07 0.18
C GLN A 24 -14.01 5.07 0.99
N TYR A 25 -14.38 4.72 2.22
CA TYR A 25 -15.13 5.60 3.11
C TYR A 25 -14.43 6.93 3.38
N LEU A 26 -13.12 6.91 3.64
CA LEU A 26 -12.32 8.12 3.86
C LEU A 26 -12.28 9.00 2.61
N CYS A 27 -12.11 8.39 1.44
CA CYS A 27 -12.15 9.06 0.14
C CYS A 27 -13.50 9.76 -0.11
N GLU A 28 -14.61 9.04 0.10
CA GLU A 28 -15.98 9.55 -0.05
C GLU A 28 -16.29 10.66 0.97
N SER A 29 -15.70 10.58 2.16
CA SER A 29 -15.82 11.59 3.22
C SER A 29 -14.93 12.83 3.03
N GLY A 30 -14.25 12.95 1.88
CA GLY A 30 -13.35 14.08 1.58
C GLY A 30 -12.05 14.10 2.39
N LYS A 31 -11.69 13.00 3.07
CA LYS A 31 -10.49 12.88 3.92
C LYS A 31 -9.27 12.49 3.07
N LYS A 32 -8.80 13.43 2.25
CA LYS A 32 -7.66 13.26 1.33
C LYS A 32 -6.54 14.27 1.68
N PRO A 33 -5.27 13.98 1.35
CA PRO A 33 -4.75 12.79 0.65
C PRO A 33 -4.63 11.55 1.55
N ILE A 34 -4.70 10.36 0.93
CA ILE A 34 -4.54 9.04 1.60
C ILE A 34 -3.34 8.33 0.99
N LEU A 35 -2.45 7.83 1.84
CA LEU A 35 -1.38 6.90 1.47
C LEU A 35 -1.75 5.52 2.00
N ALA A 36 -2.01 4.57 1.09
CA ALA A 36 -2.25 3.18 1.42
C ALA A 36 -0.97 2.38 1.16
N VAL A 37 -0.58 1.54 2.11
CA VAL A 37 0.59 0.65 2.01
C VAL A 37 0.11 -0.77 2.26
N ASP A 38 0.25 -1.64 1.25
CA ASP A 38 0.04 -3.08 1.41
C ASP A 38 1.34 -3.70 1.92
N ALA A 39 1.29 -4.28 3.13
CA ALA A 39 2.43 -4.94 3.75
C ALA A 39 2.35 -6.47 3.61
N ASP A 40 1.37 -7.00 2.86
CA ASP A 40 1.28 -8.41 2.54
C ASP A 40 2.19 -8.76 1.35
N ALA A 41 2.84 -9.93 1.40
CA ALA A 41 3.70 -10.40 0.31
C ALA A 41 2.89 -10.73 -0.95
N ASN A 42 1.61 -11.11 -0.77
CA ASN A 42 0.67 -11.26 -1.86
C ASN A 42 -0.17 -9.98 -1.94
N SER A 43 0.23 -9.04 -2.79
CA SER A 43 -0.46 -7.75 -2.92
C SER A 43 -1.87 -7.97 -3.45
N ASN A 44 -2.87 -7.64 -2.63
CA ASN A 44 -4.29 -7.78 -2.98
C ASN A 44 -5.05 -6.47 -2.78
N LEU A 45 -4.44 -5.45 -2.18
CA LEU A 45 -5.13 -4.19 -1.87
C LEU A 45 -5.46 -3.38 -3.12
N ASN A 46 -4.59 -3.39 -4.13
CA ASN A 46 -4.81 -2.74 -5.42
C ASN A 46 -6.06 -3.29 -6.13
N GLU A 47 -6.23 -4.62 -6.13
CA GLU A 47 -7.41 -5.28 -6.70
C GLU A 47 -8.69 -4.88 -5.95
N VAL A 48 -8.65 -4.88 -4.61
CA VAL A 48 -9.80 -4.46 -3.78
C VAL A 48 -10.18 -3.00 -4.04
N LEU A 49 -9.20 -2.12 -4.28
CA LEU A 49 -9.43 -0.72 -4.59
C LEU A 49 -9.79 -0.46 -6.06
N GLY A 50 -9.70 -1.48 -6.93
CA GLY A 50 -9.93 -1.35 -8.37
C GLY A 50 -8.90 -0.44 -9.05
N VAL A 51 -7.66 -0.42 -8.57
CA VAL A 51 -6.57 0.38 -9.12
C VAL A 51 -5.48 -0.50 -9.70
N GLU A 52 -4.91 -0.08 -10.83
CA GLU A 52 -3.72 -0.70 -11.39
C GLU A 52 -2.47 -0.12 -10.71
N ALA A 53 -1.66 -1.00 -10.12
CA ALA A 53 -0.35 -0.65 -9.62
C ALA A 53 0.67 -0.90 -10.73
N GLU A 54 1.14 0.16 -11.39
CA GLU A 54 2.10 0.05 -12.49
C GLU A 54 3.50 -0.36 -12.03
N VAL A 55 3.88 0.02 -10.81
CA VAL A 55 5.20 -0.24 -10.23
C VAL A 55 5.05 -0.55 -8.74
N THR A 56 5.72 -1.60 -8.28
CA THR A 56 5.82 -1.97 -6.87
C THR A 56 7.03 -1.35 -6.20
N LEU A 57 7.00 -1.19 -4.87
CA LEU A 57 8.18 -0.75 -4.10
C LEU A 57 9.38 -1.72 -4.27
N GLY A 58 9.11 -3.00 -4.54
CA GLY A 58 10.16 -3.98 -4.82
C GLY A 58 10.89 -3.68 -6.12
N GLU A 59 10.16 -3.37 -7.18
CA GLU A 59 10.73 -3.00 -8.48
C GLU A 59 11.51 -1.69 -8.39
N VAL A 60 10.98 -0.67 -7.72
CA VAL A 60 11.71 0.60 -7.48
C VAL A 60 13.02 0.33 -6.73
N ARG A 61 13.00 -0.54 -5.71
CA ARG A 61 14.22 -0.92 -4.98
C ARG A 61 15.25 -1.59 -5.90
N GLU A 62 14.81 -2.52 -6.74
CA GLU A 62 15.69 -3.22 -7.68
C GLU A 62 16.26 -2.27 -8.75
N GLU A 63 15.48 -1.31 -9.24
CA GLU A 63 15.95 -0.29 -10.17
C GLU A 63 17.02 0.60 -9.53
N ILE A 64 16.83 1.02 -8.29
CA ILE A 64 17.81 1.81 -7.53
C ILE A 64 19.11 1.03 -7.32
N GLU A 65 19.01 -0.26 -7.00
CA GLU A 65 20.15 -1.18 -6.88
C GLU A 65 20.91 -1.31 -8.22
N ARG A 66 20.19 -1.58 -9.31
CA ARG A 66 20.78 -1.73 -10.66
C ARG A 66 21.39 -0.44 -11.19
N ALA A 67 20.82 0.72 -10.85
CA ALA A 67 21.35 2.01 -11.25
C ALA A 67 22.69 2.36 -10.57
N GLY A 68 23.14 1.57 -9.59
CA GLY A 68 24.37 1.84 -8.84
C GLY A 68 24.26 2.99 -7.86
N TRP A 69 23.04 3.43 -7.52
CA TRP A 69 22.81 4.56 -6.61
C TRP A 69 23.11 4.20 -5.15
N ILE A 70 23.30 2.92 -4.82
CA ILE A 70 23.79 2.42 -3.53
C ILE A 70 25.34 2.32 -3.50
N SER A 71 26.04 2.89 -4.49
CA SER A 71 27.51 3.01 -4.46
C SER A 71 28.03 4.33 -3.86
N PHE A 72 27.20 5.13 -3.18
CA PHE A 72 27.70 6.22 -2.33
C PHE A 72 27.77 5.77 -0.86
N GLN A 73 29.00 5.36 -0.51
CA GLN A 73 29.58 5.00 0.80
C GLN A 73 29.40 3.56 1.30
#